data_AF-J1J9S9-F1
#
_entry.id   AF-J1J9S9-F1
#
_cell.length_a   1.000
_cell.length_b   1.000
_cell.length_c   1.000
_cell.angle_alpha   90.00
_cell.angle_beta   90.00
_cell.angle_gamma   90.00
#
_symmetry.space_group_name_H-M   'P 1'
#
loop_
_entity.id
_entity.type
_entity.pdbx_description
1 polymer ?
#
loop_
_entity_poly.entity_id
_entity_poly.type
_entity_poly.pdbx_seq_one_letter_code
_entity_poly.pdbx_strand_id
1 'polypeptide(L)'
;MDICTFWYSGQLRLVDRLCLSSMVKTGQRVKLFSYDKKIENLPVGVELYEAESILPRSAIYRLDPNFSDDKLGCTVVQFSDFFRVMLMKYRQGVWLDTDVYLVKQFHPDADKVWFAKENAVRVGVSALYFPSDNPIIKVFEDYWAGTEMVPEWLGFKRRVWKPFWLKRKKMPILPGSLGVTIFGNDGISRLAKRYGFFHEAKEKETFYYWTGRKTEYIFDSAFGIEPLADPRLIGFHIHRKAKMTQKPQEGSFYH
;
A
#
# COMPACT_ATOMS: atom_id res chain seq x y z
N MET A 1 17.35 0.10 7.13
CA MET A 1 16.40 -0.82 6.50
C MET A 1 16.11 -0.35 5.08
N ASP A 2 16.05 -1.26 4.11
CA ASP A 2 15.79 -0.94 2.70
C ASP A 2 14.30 -0.59 2.50
N ILE A 3 14.01 0.32 1.58
CA ILE A 3 12.64 0.59 1.13
C ILE A 3 12.27 -0.43 0.06
N CYS A 4 11.11 -1.05 0.20
CA CYS A 4 10.55 -1.98 -0.76
C CYS A 4 9.18 -1.50 -1.24
N THR A 5 8.94 -1.66 -2.53
CA THR A 5 7.71 -1.25 -3.19
C THR A 5 7.40 -2.21 -4.35
N PHE A 6 6.18 -2.19 -4.86
CA PHE A 6 5.71 -3.16 -5.86
C PHE A 6 5.01 -2.47 -7.03
N TRP A 7 5.36 -2.90 -8.23
CA TRP A 7 4.69 -2.51 -9.46
C TRP A 7 4.39 -3.76 -10.28
N TYR A 8 3.11 -4.05 -10.49
CA TYR A 8 2.69 -5.33 -11.06
C TYR A 8 3.27 -5.56 -12.48
N SER A 9 3.09 -4.59 -13.37
CA SER A 9 3.65 -4.59 -14.73
C SER A 9 3.45 -3.24 -15.42
N GLY A 10 4.11 -3.05 -16.56
CA GLY A 10 4.00 -1.90 -17.44
C GLY A 10 4.82 -0.70 -16.99
N GLN A 11 4.63 0.42 -17.69
CA GLN A 11 5.35 1.66 -17.41
C GLN A 11 4.88 2.31 -16.11
N LEU A 12 5.83 2.84 -15.35
CA LEU A 12 5.55 3.65 -14.17
C LEU A 12 4.87 4.95 -14.57
N ARG A 13 3.86 5.40 -13.81
CA ARG A 13 3.25 6.72 -14.07
C ARG A 13 4.22 7.80 -13.62
N LEU A 14 3.96 9.04 -14.06
CA LEU A 14 4.78 10.20 -13.65
C LEU A 14 4.90 10.31 -12.12
N VAL A 15 3.79 10.16 -11.39
CA VAL A 15 3.78 10.22 -9.92
C VAL A 15 4.65 9.14 -9.28
N ASP A 16 4.61 7.92 -9.82
CA ASP A 16 5.38 6.82 -9.25
C ASP A 16 6.88 7.08 -9.43
N ARG A 17 7.27 7.57 -10.62
CA ARG A 17 8.66 7.94 -10.89
C ARG A 17 9.16 9.07 -9.97
N LEU A 18 8.33 10.10 -9.75
CA LEU A 18 8.65 11.21 -8.85
C LEU A 18 8.81 10.73 -7.40
N CYS A 19 7.87 9.92 -6.92
CA CYS A 19 7.89 9.37 -5.57
C CYS A 19 9.09 8.45 -5.36
N LEU A 20 9.34 7.50 -6.26
CA LEU A 20 10.53 6.65 -6.23
C LEU A 20 11.83 7.46 -6.24
N SER A 21 11.91 8.49 -7.08
CA SER A 21 13.07 9.39 -7.11
C SER A 21 13.25 10.12 -5.79
N SER A 22 12.16 10.54 -5.14
CA SER A 22 12.21 11.18 -3.82
C SER A 22 12.77 10.24 -2.75
N MET A 23 12.39 8.95 -2.78
CA MET A 23 12.92 7.93 -1.88
C MET A 23 14.44 7.78 -2.05
N VAL A 24 14.92 7.66 -3.29
CA VAL A 24 16.37 7.57 -3.61
C VAL A 24 17.11 8.83 -3.15
N LYS A 25 16.52 10.02 -3.34
CA LYS A 25 17.13 11.31 -2.94
C LYS A 25 17.37 11.42 -1.43
N THR A 26 16.66 10.66 -0.60
CA THR A 26 16.96 10.59 0.85
C THR A 26 18.23 9.81 1.17
N GLY A 27 18.88 9.18 0.17
CA GLY A 27 20.04 8.31 0.33
C GLY A 27 19.68 6.89 0.76
N GLN A 28 18.40 6.53 0.83
CA GLN A 28 17.99 5.16 1.11
C GLN A 28 18.03 4.28 -0.14
N ARG A 29 18.38 3.00 0.07
CA ARG A 29 18.27 1.97 -0.95
C ARG A 29 16.79 1.64 -1.23
N VAL A 30 16.41 1.69 -2.49
CA VAL A 30 15.02 1.49 -2.95
C VAL A 30 14.94 0.28 -3.87
N LYS A 31 14.14 -0.71 -3.47
CA LYS A 31 13.85 -1.93 -4.23
C LYS A 31 12.44 -1.87 -4.79
N LEU A 32 12.32 -1.90 -6.12
CA LEU A 32 11.06 -2.05 -6.82
C LEU A 32 10.89 -3.51 -7.26
N PHE A 33 9.92 -4.21 -6.70
CA PHE A 33 9.55 -5.55 -7.13
C PHE A 33 8.56 -5.48 -8.29
N SER A 34 8.80 -6.26 -9.34
CA SER A 34 7.94 -6.34 -10.51
C SER A 34 7.97 -7.73 -11.13
N TYR A 35 6.91 -8.09 -11.87
CA TYR A 35 6.92 -9.27 -12.74
C TYR A 35 7.53 -8.99 -14.11
N ASP A 36 7.73 -7.72 -14.45
CA ASP A 36 8.41 -7.35 -15.68
C ASP A 36 9.93 -7.40 -15.47
N LYS A 37 10.63 -8.11 -16.36
CA LYS A 37 12.10 -8.20 -16.35
C LYS A 37 12.79 -6.86 -16.58
N LYS A 38 12.08 -5.89 -17.18
CA LYS A 38 12.58 -4.55 -17.46
C LYS A 38 11.43 -3.55 -17.40
N ILE A 39 11.69 -2.40 -16.81
CA ILE A 39 10.81 -1.22 -16.84
C ILE A 39 11.58 -0.09 -17.51
N GLU A 40 11.18 0.31 -18.72
CA GLU A 40 11.92 1.29 -19.55
C GLU A 40 12.11 2.64 -18.86
N ASN A 41 11.13 3.08 -18.08
CA ASN A 41 11.12 4.38 -17.41
C ASN A 41 11.43 4.29 -15.90
N LEU A 42 12.20 3.29 -15.49
CA LEU A 42 12.67 3.12 -14.11
C LEU A 42 13.57 4.30 -13.69
N PRO A 43 13.29 5.00 -12.58
CA PRO A 43 14.16 6.08 -12.11
C PRO A 43 15.56 5.61 -11.74
N VAL A 44 16.55 6.45 -12.01
CA VAL A 44 17.96 6.20 -11.62
C VAL A 44 18.06 6.00 -10.10
N GLY A 45 18.80 4.97 -9.68
CA GLY A 45 19.01 4.61 -8.28
C GLY A 45 17.92 3.71 -7.68
N VAL A 46 16.84 3.42 -8.41
CA VAL A 46 15.89 2.36 -8.03
C VAL A 46 16.39 1.03 -8.56
N GLU A 47 16.47 0.04 -7.69
CA GLU A 47 16.87 -1.33 -8.05
C GLU A 47 15.62 -2.16 -8.38
N LEU A 48 15.63 -2.83 -9.54
CA LEU A 48 14.54 -3.72 -9.95
C LEU A 48 14.77 -5.14 -9.43
N TYR A 49 13.75 -5.73 -8.78
CA TYR A 49 13.78 -7.07 -8.21
C TYR A 49 12.62 -7.93 -8.73
N GLU A 50 12.86 -9.25 -8.77
CA GLU A 50 11.88 -10.23 -9.23
C GLU A 50 10.79 -10.47 -8.18
N ALA A 51 9.54 -10.14 -8.55
CA ALA A 51 8.37 -10.28 -7.69
C ALA A 51 7.98 -11.74 -7.41
N GLU A 52 8.29 -12.67 -8.33
CA GLU A 52 7.95 -14.10 -8.20
C GLU A 52 8.51 -14.72 -6.90
N SER A 53 9.63 -14.20 -6.41
CA SER A 53 10.27 -14.65 -5.18
C SER A 53 9.48 -14.33 -3.89
N ILE A 54 8.59 -13.34 -3.94
CA ILE A 54 7.80 -12.89 -2.78
C ILE A 54 6.38 -13.44 -2.85
N LEU A 55 5.74 -13.31 -4.01
CA LEU A 55 4.41 -13.84 -4.25
C LEU A 55 4.35 -14.24 -5.73
N PRO A 56 4.06 -15.52 -6.06
CA PRO A 56 3.99 -15.96 -7.45
C PRO A 56 2.94 -15.18 -8.25
N ARG A 57 3.16 -14.82 -9.52
CA ARG A 57 2.16 -14.08 -10.31
C ARG A 57 0.82 -14.82 -10.40
N SER A 58 0.87 -16.15 -10.47
CA SER A 58 -0.30 -17.03 -10.52
C SER A 58 -1.23 -16.91 -9.31
N ALA A 59 -0.72 -16.39 -8.20
CA ALA A 59 -1.50 -16.11 -7.01
C ALA A 59 -2.70 -15.19 -7.29
N ILE A 60 -2.61 -14.29 -8.27
CA ILE A 60 -3.68 -13.35 -8.57
C ILE A 60 -5.01 -14.03 -8.93
N TYR A 61 -4.96 -15.23 -9.51
CA TYR A 61 -6.14 -16.01 -9.88
C TYR A 61 -6.91 -16.57 -8.68
N ARG A 62 -6.27 -16.62 -7.50
CA ARG A 62 -6.97 -16.90 -6.24
C ARG A 62 -7.90 -15.75 -5.85
N LEU A 63 -7.51 -14.52 -6.15
CA LEU A 63 -8.31 -13.33 -5.84
C LEU A 63 -9.42 -13.09 -6.88
N ASP A 64 -9.13 -13.39 -8.13
CA ASP A 64 -10.08 -13.32 -9.24
C ASP A 64 -9.74 -14.37 -10.31
N PRO A 65 -10.49 -15.48 -10.40
CA PRO A 65 -10.24 -16.52 -11.40
C PRO A 65 -10.35 -16.03 -12.85
N ASN A 66 -11.03 -14.90 -13.09
CA ASN A 66 -11.21 -14.31 -14.43
C ASN A 66 -10.30 -13.09 -14.64
N PHE A 67 -9.26 -12.93 -13.82
CA PHE A 67 -8.33 -11.82 -13.94
C PHE A 67 -7.70 -11.76 -15.34
N SER A 68 -7.62 -10.54 -15.88
CA SER A 68 -6.90 -10.23 -17.12
C SER A 68 -5.96 -9.06 -16.87
N ASP A 69 -4.74 -9.15 -17.42
CA ASP A 69 -3.75 -8.08 -17.35
C ASP A 69 -4.23 -6.78 -18.03
N ASP A 70 -5.24 -6.83 -18.91
CA ASP A 70 -5.87 -5.65 -19.51
C ASP A 70 -6.68 -4.84 -18.49
N LYS A 71 -7.05 -5.44 -17.35
CA LYS A 71 -7.94 -4.87 -16.33
C LYS A 71 -7.41 -5.13 -14.92
N LEU A 72 -6.26 -4.52 -14.60
CA LEU A 72 -5.61 -4.62 -13.28
C LEU A 72 -6.58 -4.37 -12.10
N GLY A 73 -7.36 -3.29 -12.18
CA GLY A 73 -8.53 -3.06 -11.34
C GLY A 73 -8.33 -3.22 -9.82
N CYS A 74 -9.39 -3.65 -9.14
CA CYS A 74 -9.39 -3.89 -7.69
C CYS A 74 -8.49 -5.08 -7.29
N THR A 75 -8.34 -6.07 -8.17
CA THR A 75 -7.64 -7.32 -7.90
C THR A 75 -6.15 -7.05 -7.66
N VAL A 76 -5.51 -6.22 -8.48
CA VAL A 76 -4.09 -5.86 -8.29
C VAL A 76 -3.85 -5.04 -7.01
N VAL A 77 -4.82 -4.21 -6.59
CA VAL A 77 -4.71 -3.50 -5.31
C VAL A 77 -4.71 -4.49 -4.14
N GLN A 78 -5.61 -5.46 -4.16
CA GLN A 78 -5.67 -6.52 -3.15
C GLN A 78 -4.46 -7.44 -3.21
N PHE A 79 -3.95 -7.71 -4.41
CA PHE A 79 -2.72 -8.45 -4.61
C PHE A 79 -1.52 -7.74 -3.98
N SER A 80 -1.40 -6.43 -4.19
CA SER A 80 -0.39 -5.58 -3.54
C SER A 80 -0.50 -5.60 -2.01
N ASP A 81 -1.73 -5.68 -1.48
CA ASP A 81 -1.95 -5.86 -0.03
C ASP A 81 -1.35 -7.18 0.51
N PHE A 82 -1.42 -8.28 -0.25
CA PHE A 82 -0.71 -9.52 0.12
C PHE A 82 0.79 -9.39 -0.06
N PHE A 83 1.22 -8.83 -1.19
CA PHE A 83 2.63 -8.71 -1.53
C PHE A 83 3.40 -7.98 -0.43
N ARG A 84 2.86 -6.88 0.10
CA ARG A 84 3.55 -6.13 1.17
C ARG A 84 3.71 -6.92 2.48
N VAL A 85 2.74 -7.76 2.83
CA VAL A 85 2.83 -8.60 4.04
C VAL A 85 3.83 -9.73 3.82
N MET A 86 3.77 -10.39 2.67
CA MET A 86 4.70 -11.47 2.32
C MET A 86 6.14 -10.99 2.19
N LEU A 87 6.37 -9.78 1.68
CA LEU A 87 7.69 -9.15 1.66
C LEU A 87 8.34 -9.12 3.05
N MET A 88 7.57 -8.78 4.09
CA MET A 88 8.05 -8.66 5.47
C MET A 88 8.39 -10.02 6.07
N LYS A 89 7.64 -11.08 5.73
CA LYS A 89 7.98 -12.47 6.06
C LYS A 89 9.41 -12.81 5.59
N TYR A 90 9.76 -12.41 4.37
CA TYR A 90 11.07 -12.66 3.78
C TYR A 90 12.13 -11.59 4.12
N ARG A 91 11.86 -10.72 5.10
CA ARG A 91 12.80 -9.72 5.63
C ARG A 91 13.43 -8.82 4.58
N GLN A 92 12.70 -8.46 3.52
CA GLN A 92 13.28 -7.68 2.42
C GLN A 92 13.47 -6.19 2.76
N GLY A 93 12.64 -5.65 3.66
CA GLY A 93 12.69 -4.25 4.08
C GLY A 93 11.33 -3.72 4.56
N VAL A 94 11.23 -2.39 4.62
CA VAL A 94 10.01 -1.67 4.95
C VAL A 94 9.21 -1.38 3.68
N TRP A 95 7.89 -1.48 3.75
CA TRP A 95 7.01 -1.18 2.62
C TRP A 95 6.72 0.31 2.50
N LEU A 96 6.85 0.84 1.28
CA LEU A 96 6.22 2.09 0.84
C LEU A 96 5.47 1.88 -0.49
N ASP A 97 4.26 2.40 -0.63
CA ASP A 97 3.57 2.42 -1.94
C ASP A 97 4.36 3.26 -2.95
N THR A 98 4.25 2.94 -4.24
CA THR A 98 4.95 3.69 -5.30
C THR A 98 4.54 5.15 -5.39
N ASP A 99 3.41 5.53 -4.78
CA ASP A 99 2.88 6.90 -4.72
C ASP A 99 3.08 7.58 -3.35
N VAL A 100 4.12 7.16 -2.62
CA VAL A 100 4.61 7.85 -1.43
C VAL A 100 5.80 8.75 -1.77
N TYR A 101 5.65 10.06 -1.62
CA TYR A 101 6.78 10.97 -1.69
C TYR A 101 7.49 10.99 -0.34
N LEU A 102 8.79 10.73 -0.33
CA LEU A 102 9.59 10.67 0.89
C LEU A 102 10.44 11.94 1.05
N VAL A 103 10.34 12.57 2.21
CA VAL A 103 11.02 13.84 2.52
C VAL A 103 12.32 13.61 3.30
N LYS A 104 12.35 12.57 4.15
CA LYS A 104 13.54 12.19 4.93
C LYS A 104 13.63 10.68 5.08
N GLN A 105 14.79 10.20 5.52
CA GLN A 105 15.01 8.78 5.70
C GLN A 105 13.98 8.15 6.65
N PHE A 106 13.49 6.98 6.27
CA PHE A 106 12.52 6.18 6.97
C PHE A 106 13.13 4.84 7.41
N HIS A 107 13.42 4.75 8.70
CA HIS A 107 14.00 3.58 9.33
C HIS A 107 13.16 3.20 10.56
N PRO A 108 12.09 2.41 10.38
CA PRO A 108 11.37 1.87 11.52
C PRO A 108 12.29 0.95 12.33
N ASP A 109 11.99 0.86 13.63
CA ASP A 109 12.60 -0.11 14.54
C ASP A 109 12.25 -1.52 14.07
N ALA A 110 13.26 -2.37 13.85
CA ALA A 110 13.11 -3.69 13.27
C ALA A 110 12.34 -4.67 14.18
N ASP A 111 12.30 -4.39 15.49
CA ASP A 111 11.64 -5.23 16.48
C ASP A 111 10.20 -4.77 16.76
N LYS A 112 9.73 -3.69 16.11
CA LYS A 112 8.41 -3.10 16.35
C LYS A 112 7.60 -2.97 15.09
N VAL A 113 6.28 -3.03 15.25
CA VAL A 113 5.37 -2.69 14.15
C VAL A 113 5.48 -1.21 13.82
N TRP A 114 5.38 -0.88 12.54
CA TRP A 114 5.26 0.50 12.10
C TRP A 114 4.08 0.64 11.14
N PHE A 115 3.16 1.52 11.49
CA PHE A 115 2.10 2.05 10.62
C PHE A 115 1.58 3.35 11.25
N ALA A 116 0.86 4.15 10.47
CA ALA A 116 0.27 5.40 10.96
C ALA A 116 -1.24 5.41 10.79
N LYS A 117 -1.92 6.18 11.64
CA LYS A 117 -3.37 6.39 11.57
C LYS A 117 -3.70 7.09 10.26
N GLU A 118 -4.63 6.53 9.49
CA GLU A 118 -5.30 7.24 8.39
C GLU A 118 -6.43 8.10 8.97
N ASN A 119 -7.10 7.60 10.01
CA ASN A 119 -8.13 8.30 10.77
C ASN A 119 -8.26 7.66 12.17
N ALA A 120 -9.25 8.10 12.95
CA ALA A 120 -9.45 7.63 14.33
C ALA A 120 -9.64 6.11 14.46
N VAL A 121 -10.16 5.44 13.42
CA VAL A 121 -10.53 4.01 13.49
C VAL A 121 -9.72 3.12 12.57
N ARG A 122 -8.90 3.68 11.66
CA ARG A 122 -8.07 2.93 10.71
C ARG A 122 -6.64 3.43 10.64
N VAL A 123 -5.75 2.49 10.34
CA VAL A 123 -4.39 2.76 9.89
C VAL A 123 -4.35 2.76 8.37
N GLY A 124 -3.43 3.55 7.82
CA GLY A 124 -3.07 3.43 6.42
C GLY A 124 -2.00 2.36 6.24
N VAL A 125 -1.89 1.84 5.02
CA VAL A 125 -0.99 0.73 4.66
C VAL A 125 0.02 1.10 3.58
N SER A 126 0.05 2.37 3.18
CA SER A 126 0.97 2.91 2.17
C SER A 126 2.39 3.09 2.69
N ALA A 127 2.56 3.12 4.01
CA ALA A 127 3.81 2.92 4.70
C ALA A 127 3.54 1.90 5.81
N LEU A 128 4.29 0.80 5.82
CA LEU A 128 4.00 -0.33 6.69
C LEU A 128 5.28 -1.13 6.98
N TYR A 129 5.44 -1.56 8.22
CA TYR A 129 6.42 -2.55 8.61
C TYR A 129 5.86 -3.47 9.68
N PHE A 130 6.13 -4.76 9.53
CA PHE A 130 5.92 -5.77 10.54
C PHE A 130 7.23 -6.54 10.73
N PRO A 131 7.63 -6.82 11.99
CA PRO A 131 8.61 -7.85 12.27
C PRO A 131 8.21 -9.18 11.60
N SER A 132 9.19 -9.99 11.18
CA SER A 132 8.95 -11.19 10.38
C SER A 132 8.11 -12.28 11.07
N ASP A 133 8.00 -12.21 12.39
CA ASP A 133 7.23 -13.10 13.27
C ASP A 133 5.86 -12.50 13.67
N ASN A 134 5.47 -11.36 13.11
CA ASN A 134 4.20 -10.72 13.43
C ASN A 134 3.01 -11.63 13.09
N PRO A 135 2.01 -11.78 13.98
CA PRO A 135 0.89 -12.70 13.77
C PRO A 135 0.02 -12.37 12.55
N ILE A 136 0.02 -11.13 12.04
CA ILE A 136 -0.68 -10.79 10.80
C ILE A 136 -0.13 -11.56 9.61
N ILE A 137 1.19 -11.79 9.56
CA ILE A 137 1.82 -12.56 8.49
C ILE A 137 1.22 -13.97 8.46
N LYS A 138 1.12 -14.62 9.62
CA LYS A 138 0.53 -15.97 9.74
C LYS A 138 -0.94 -15.99 9.30
N VAL A 139 -1.73 -14.98 9.67
CA VAL A 139 -3.13 -14.87 9.22
C VAL A 139 -3.25 -14.78 7.70
N PHE A 140 -2.35 -14.03 7.05
CA PHE A 140 -2.32 -13.93 5.59
C PHE A 140 -1.89 -15.24 4.95
N GLU A 141 -0.91 -15.94 5.52
CA GLU A 141 -0.50 -17.28 5.06
C GLU A 141 -1.63 -18.30 5.19
N ASP A 142 -2.34 -18.32 6.31
CA ASP A 142 -3.44 -19.26 6.53
C ASP A 142 -4.61 -18.98 5.59
N TYR A 143 -4.93 -17.69 5.36
CA TYR A 143 -5.88 -17.31 4.32
C TYR A 143 -5.40 -17.77 2.94
N TRP A 144 -4.11 -17.70 2.65
CA TRP A 144 -3.54 -18.12 1.37
C TRP A 144 -3.53 -19.64 1.18
N ALA A 145 -3.36 -20.41 2.25
CA ALA A 145 -3.35 -21.87 2.22
C ALA A 145 -4.76 -22.48 2.20
N GLY A 146 -5.76 -21.76 2.72
CA GLY A 146 -7.13 -22.25 2.80
C GLY A 146 -7.88 -22.26 1.45
N THR A 147 -9.19 -22.45 1.50
CA THR A 147 -10.11 -22.36 0.33
C THR A 147 -11.18 -21.28 0.51
N GLU A 148 -11.24 -20.64 1.68
CA GLU A 148 -12.24 -19.64 2.02
C GLU A 148 -12.00 -18.31 1.28
N MET A 149 -12.98 -17.88 0.49
CA MET A 149 -12.90 -16.61 -0.25
C MET A 149 -13.15 -15.39 0.65
N VAL A 150 -13.91 -15.55 1.74
CA VAL A 150 -14.27 -14.47 2.66
C VAL A 150 -13.28 -14.45 3.83
N PRO A 151 -12.44 -13.41 3.95
CA PRO A 151 -11.48 -13.36 5.05
C PRO A 151 -12.15 -13.28 6.43
N GLU A 152 -11.61 -14.03 7.39
CA GLU A 152 -12.24 -14.22 8.69
C GLU A 152 -12.11 -13.01 9.64
N TRP A 153 -11.19 -12.10 9.35
CA TRP A 153 -11.06 -10.83 10.06
C TRP A 153 -12.08 -9.77 9.65
N LEU A 154 -12.89 -10.00 8.63
CA LEU A 154 -13.89 -9.03 8.22
C LEU A 154 -15.01 -8.86 9.25
N GLY A 155 -15.48 -7.62 9.40
CA GLY A 155 -16.64 -7.32 10.25
C GLY A 155 -17.96 -7.80 9.65
N PHE A 156 -18.99 -7.88 10.47
CA PHE A 156 -20.31 -8.44 10.14
C PHE A 156 -20.88 -7.97 8.80
N LYS A 157 -20.80 -6.67 8.49
CA LYS A 157 -21.27 -6.10 7.21
C LYS A 157 -20.62 -6.76 5.98
N ARG A 158 -19.30 -6.98 6.00
CA ARG A 158 -18.56 -7.54 4.86
C ARG A 158 -18.42 -9.06 4.93
N ARG A 159 -18.40 -9.65 6.12
CA ARG A 159 -18.25 -11.09 6.33
C ARG A 159 -19.56 -11.87 6.19
N VAL A 160 -20.70 -11.27 6.57
CA VAL A 160 -21.99 -11.96 6.62
C VAL A 160 -23.00 -11.33 5.66
N TRP A 161 -23.34 -10.05 5.86
CA TRP A 161 -24.38 -9.39 5.08
C TRP A 161 -24.08 -9.33 3.58
N LYS A 162 -22.85 -8.96 3.22
CA LYS A 162 -22.48 -8.78 1.82
C LYS A 162 -22.45 -10.10 1.04
N PRO A 163 -21.83 -11.19 1.53
CA PRO A 163 -21.98 -12.53 0.94
C PRO A 163 -23.44 -12.99 0.81
N PHE A 164 -24.25 -12.80 1.85
CA PHE A 164 -25.67 -13.14 1.81
C PHE A 164 -26.40 -12.42 0.65
N TRP A 165 -26.18 -11.11 0.51
CA TRP A 165 -26.78 -10.33 -0.56
C TRP A 165 -26.28 -10.72 -1.96
N LEU A 166 -24.97 -11.00 -2.11
CA LEU A 166 -24.39 -11.47 -3.37
C LEU A 166 -24.99 -12.82 -3.80
N LYS A 167 -25.14 -13.77 -2.86
CA LYS A 167 -25.81 -15.05 -3.12
C LYS A 167 -27.25 -14.85 -3.59
N ARG A 168 -28.02 -13.96 -2.94
CA ARG A 168 -29.39 -13.63 -3.36
C ARG A 168 -29.45 -13.07 -4.79
N LYS A 169 -28.42 -12.34 -5.22
CA LYS A 169 -28.29 -11.82 -6.59
C LYS A 169 -27.64 -12.78 -7.59
N LYS A 170 -27.30 -14.01 -7.19
CA LYS A 170 -26.54 -14.99 -8.00
C LYS A 170 -25.22 -14.41 -8.53
N MET A 171 -24.60 -13.52 -7.77
CA MET A 171 -23.28 -12.95 -8.08
C MET A 171 -22.18 -13.75 -7.37
N PRO A 172 -21.01 -13.94 -8.00
CA PRO A 172 -19.90 -14.62 -7.35
C PRO A 172 -19.38 -13.83 -6.15
N ILE A 173 -18.97 -14.56 -5.11
CA ILE A 173 -18.30 -13.99 -3.94
C ILE A 173 -16.80 -14.03 -4.23
N LEU A 174 -16.27 -12.87 -4.59
CA LEU A 174 -14.85 -12.66 -4.84
C LEU A 174 -14.34 -11.63 -3.84
N PRO A 175 -13.05 -11.70 -3.42
CA PRO A 175 -12.44 -10.68 -2.59
C PRO A 175 -12.69 -9.24 -3.09
N GLY A 176 -12.57 -8.99 -4.40
CA GLY A 176 -12.87 -7.69 -5.00
C GLY A 176 -14.32 -7.24 -4.78
N SER A 177 -15.27 -8.17 -4.81
CA SER A 177 -16.69 -7.87 -4.58
C SER A 177 -16.98 -7.58 -3.11
N LEU A 178 -16.18 -8.07 -2.15
CA LEU A 178 -16.31 -7.75 -0.72
C LEU A 178 -15.78 -6.34 -0.39
N GLY A 179 -14.79 -5.87 -1.14
CA GLY A 179 -14.36 -4.47 -1.23
C GLY A 179 -12.85 -4.31 -1.25
N VAL A 180 -12.38 -3.20 -1.84
CA VAL A 180 -10.95 -2.98 -2.09
C VAL A 180 -10.07 -3.01 -0.83
N THR A 181 -10.54 -2.52 0.32
CA THR A 181 -9.71 -2.34 1.52
C THR A 181 -9.62 -3.56 2.45
N ILE A 182 -10.15 -4.72 2.05
CA ILE A 182 -10.31 -5.88 2.95
C ILE A 182 -8.99 -6.53 3.38
N PHE A 183 -7.94 -6.41 2.57
CA PHE A 183 -6.58 -6.86 2.90
C PHE A 183 -5.70 -5.67 3.34
N GLY A 184 -5.93 -4.47 2.79
CA GLY A 184 -5.29 -3.22 3.21
C GLY A 184 -5.90 -2.61 4.48
N ASN A 185 -6.26 -1.31 4.43
CA ASN A 185 -6.58 -0.51 5.61
C ASN A 185 -7.61 -1.15 6.56
N ASP A 186 -8.72 -1.72 6.06
CA ASP A 186 -9.76 -2.33 6.92
C ASP A 186 -9.25 -3.65 7.52
N GLY A 187 -8.58 -4.48 6.71
CA GLY A 187 -7.99 -5.74 7.15
C GLY A 187 -6.93 -5.55 8.23
N ILE A 188 -5.88 -4.79 7.92
CA ILE A 188 -4.78 -4.50 8.83
C ILE A 188 -5.28 -3.81 10.10
N SER A 189 -6.20 -2.84 10.01
CA SER A 189 -6.73 -2.18 11.22
C SER A 189 -7.47 -3.15 12.15
N ARG A 190 -8.23 -4.09 11.59
CA ARG A 190 -8.96 -5.08 12.39
C ARG A 190 -8.02 -6.09 13.04
N LEU A 191 -7.03 -6.55 12.29
CA LEU A 191 -6.04 -7.49 12.79
C LEU A 191 -5.14 -6.84 13.86
N ALA A 192 -4.68 -5.61 13.64
CA ALA A 192 -3.91 -4.87 14.63
C ALA A 192 -4.71 -4.66 15.94
N LYS A 193 -6.02 -4.45 15.86
CA LYS A 193 -6.89 -4.40 17.06
C LYS A 193 -7.03 -5.76 17.72
N ARG A 194 -7.24 -6.82 16.93
CA ARG A 194 -7.36 -8.20 17.43
C ARG A 194 -6.11 -8.64 18.19
N TYR A 195 -4.92 -8.33 17.67
CA TYR A 195 -3.65 -8.69 18.29
C TYR A 195 -3.10 -7.62 19.25
N GLY A 196 -3.89 -6.59 19.56
CA GLY A 196 -3.59 -5.65 20.64
C GLY A 196 -2.64 -4.50 20.30
N PHE A 197 -2.02 -4.44 19.11
CA PHE A 197 -1.00 -3.43 18.78
C PHE A 197 -1.51 -2.23 17.97
N PHE A 198 -2.82 -2.08 17.75
CA PHE A 198 -3.38 -0.90 17.07
C PHE A 198 -3.02 0.43 17.74
N HIS A 199 -2.84 0.43 19.07
CA HIS A 199 -2.49 1.62 19.85
C HIS A 199 -1.07 2.14 19.55
N GLU A 200 -0.20 1.32 18.95
CA GLU A 200 1.16 1.69 18.54
C GLU A 200 1.18 2.53 17.24
N ALA A 201 0.02 2.69 16.58
CA ALA A 201 -0.10 3.50 15.36
C ALA A 201 0.47 4.90 15.55
N LYS A 202 1.40 5.27 14.68
CA LYS A 202 1.94 6.64 14.62
C LYS A 202 0.85 7.63 14.21
N GLU A 203 1.12 8.88 14.50
CA GLU A 203 0.22 9.98 14.15
C GLU A 203 0.09 10.13 12.64
N LYS A 204 -1.07 10.61 12.19
CA LYS A 204 -1.37 10.70 10.76
C LYS A 204 -0.37 11.62 10.04
N GLU A 205 0.19 12.60 10.73
CA GLU A 205 1.09 13.62 10.19
C GLU A 205 2.42 13.04 9.69
N THR A 206 2.73 11.79 10.02
CA THR A 206 3.92 11.10 9.50
C THR A 206 3.86 10.81 8.00
N PHE A 207 2.70 10.32 7.48
CA PHE A 207 2.50 9.94 6.07
C PHE A 207 1.13 10.29 5.48
N TYR A 208 0.14 10.54 6.33
CA TYR A 208 -1.26 10.81 6.02
C TYR A 208 -1.67 12.22 6.47
N TYR A 209 -0.77 13.18 6.32
CA TYR A 209 -1.01 14.59 6.69
C TYR A 209 -2.29 15.12 6.05
N TRP A 210 -2.43 14.86 4.75
CA TRP A 210 -3.67 15.05 4.01
C TRP A 210 -4.33 13.72 3.68
N THR A 211 -5.66 13.69 3.77
CA THR A 211 -6.48 12.52 3.48
C THR A 211 -7.70 12.92 2.65
N GLY A 212 -8.23 12.00 1.85
CA GLY A 212 -9.45 12.25 1.07
C GLY A 212 -9.26 13.34 0.03
N ARG A 213 -10.12 14.37 0.02
CA ARG A 213 -10.00 15.49 -0.95
C ARG A 213 -8.78 16.38 -0.69
N LYS A 214 -8.31 16.43 0.55
CA LYS A 214 -7.18 17.29 0.93
C LYS A 214 -5.85 16.83 0.31
N THR A 215 -5.74 15.60 -0.19
CA THR A 215 -4.51 15.15 -0.87
C THR A 215 -4.23 15.95 -2.13
N GLU A 216 -5.20 16.69 -2.67
CA GLU A 216 -5.00 17.60 -3.80
C GLU A 216 -4.27 18.90 -3.42
N TYR A 217 -4.12 19.21 -2.12
CA TYR A 217 -3.38 20.38 -1.63
C TYR A 217 -1.89 20.31 -1.96
N ILE A 218 -1.36 19.12 -2.24
CA ILE A 218 0.00 18.95 -2.75
C ILE A 218 0.23 19.69 -4.08
N PHE A 219 -0.82 19.92 -4.86
CA PHE A 219 -0.78 20.63 -6.15
C PHE A 219 -1.09 22.13 -6.01
N ASP A 220 -1.41 22.60 -4.81
CA ASP A 220 -1.82 23.97 -4.53
C ASP A 220 -0.67 24.71 -3.86
N SER A 221 -0.25 25.86 -4.40
CA SER A 221 0.85 26.65 -3.84
C SER A 221 0.53 27.27 -2.47
N ALA A 222 -0.75 27.41 -2.11
CA ALA A 222 -1.15 27.92 -0.80
C ALA A 222 -0.92 26.91 0.34
N PHE A 223 -0.88 25.62 0.03
CA PHE A 223 -0.85 24.54 1.04
C PHE A 223 0.29 23.54 0.85
N GLY A 224 0.80 23.38 -0.38
CA GLY A 224 1.67 22.27 -0.77
C GLY A 224 2.93 22.11 0.08
N ILE A 225 3.48 23.23 0.57
CA ILE A 225 4.71 23.22 1.39
C ILE A 225 4.45 23.23 2.91
N GLU A 226 3.23 23.50 3.36
CA GLU A 226 2.87 23.61 4.79
C GLU A 226 3.40 22.45 5.64
N PRO A 227 3.27 21.18 5.22
CA PRO A 227 3.63 20.10 6.13
C PRO A 227 5.14 19.89 6.26
N LEU A 228 5.97 20.49 5.39
CA LEU A 228 7.44 20.44 5.53
C LEU A 228 7.93 21.10 6.83
N ALA A 229 7.11 21.97 7.44
CA ALA A 229 7.40 22.56 8.75
C ALA A 229 7.12 21.60 9.93
N ASP A 230 6.39 20.50 9.72
CA ASP A 230 6.07 19.55 10.79
C ASP A 230 7.24 18.57 11.01
N PRO A 231 7.91 18.56 12.18
CA PRO A 231 9.05 17.69 12.43
C PRO A 231 8.67 16.20 12.42
N ARG A 232 7.39 15.85 12.57
CA ARG A 232 6.90 14.46 12.54
C ARG A 232 6.78 13.92 11.12
N LEU A 233 6.67 14.79 10.12
CA LEU A 233 6.51 14.40 8.73
C LEU A 233 7.70 13.55 8.26
N ILE A 234 7.41 12.40 7.66
CA ILE A 234 8.40 11.54 7.01
C ILE A 234 8.20 11.56 5.50
N GLY A 235 6.94 11.48 5.05
CA GLY A 235 6.56 11.53 3.65
C GLY A 235 5.07 11.81 3.47
N PHE A 236 4.57 11.70 2.24
CA PHE A 236 3.16 11.90 1.92
C PHE A 236 2.65 10.81 0.99
N HIS A 237 1.47 10.28 1.32
CA HIS A 237 0.75 9.42 0.39
C HIS A 237 -0.10 10.24 -0.59
N ILE A 238 0.16 10.08 -1.90
CA ILE A 238 -0.58 10.78 -2.97
C ILE A 238 -1.76 9.92 -3.44
N HIS A 239 -2.85 9.96 -2.66
CA HIS A 239 -4.03 9.14 -2.91
C HIS A 239 -4.81 9.55 -4.18
N ARG A 240 -4.93 10.86 -4.46
CA ARG A 240 -5.67 11.38 -5.63
C ARG A 240 -4.73 11.89 -6.71
N LYS A 241 -4.93 11.35 -7.91
CA LYS A 241 -4.04 11.49 -9.06
C LYS A 241 -4.61 12.35 -10.19
N ALA A 242 -5.83 12.87 -10.02
CA ALA A 242 -6.59 13.53 -11.08
C ALA A 242 -5.99 14.84 -11.60
N LYS A 243 -5.27 15.59 -10.76
CA LYS A 243 -4.67 16.90 -11.13
C LYS A 243 -3.23 16.81 -11.64
N MET A 244 -2.66 15.60 -11.77
CA MET A 244 -1.25 15.41 -12.14
C MET A 244 -0.96 15.66 -13.63
N THR A 245 -2.00 15.76 -14.46
CA THR A 245 -1.88 16.18 -15.87
C THR A 245 -1.85 17.69 -16.03
N GLN A 246 -2.11 18.45 -14.96
CA GLN A 246 -2.05 19.90 -14.99
C GLN A 246 -0.60 20.37 -14.81
N LYS A 247 -0.26 21.51 -15.41
CA LYS A 247 1.05 22.12 -15.22
C LYS A 247 1.26 22.39 -13.73
N PRO A 248 2.39 21.97 -13.13
CA PRO A 248 2.69 22.26 -11.74
C PRO A 248 2.63 23.76 -11.47
N GLN A 249 2.02 24.15 -10.35
CA GLN A 249 1.97 25.54 -9.92
C GLN A 249 3.25 25.87 -9.15
N GLU A 250 3.93 26.95 -9.50
CA GLU A 250 5.10 27.43 -8.77
C GLU A 250 4.77 27.62 -7.28
N GLY A 251 5.62 27.09 -6.40
CA GLY A 251 5.38 27.07 -4.95
C GLY A 251 4.46 25.94 -4.45
N SER A 252 3.86 25.14 -5.33
CA SER A 252 3.27 23.86 -4.93
C SER A 252 4.36 22.81 -4.72
N PHE A 253 4.05 21.75 -3.96
CA PHE A 253 4.99 20.65 -3.73
C PHE A 253 5.35 19.90 -5.02
N TYR A 254 4.49 19.99 -6.04
CA TYR A 254 4.64 19.25 -7.29
C TYR A 254 5.41 20.02 -8.37
N HIS A 255 5.90 21.23 -8.08
CA HIS A 255 6.68 22.09 -8.99
C HIS A 255 8.19 21.96 -8.80
#